data_AF-A0A3B8PM09-F1
#
_entry.id   AF-A0A3B8PM09-F1
#
_cell.length_a   1.000
_cell.length_b   1.000
_cell.length_c   1.000
_cell.angle_alpha   90.00
_cell.angle_beta   90.00
_cell.angle_gamma   90.00
#
_symmetry.space_group_name_H-M   'P 1'
#
loop_
_entity.id
_entity.type
_entity.pdbx_description
1 polymer ?
#
loop_
_entity_poly.entity_id
_entity_poly.type
_entity_poly.pdbx_seq_one_letter_code
_entity_poly.pdbx_strand_id
1 'polypeptide(L)'
;MHFKRWNDPFIPPGPERPDTWNYSHLGMATRPLETASDLPGADRELSVYGKEGGWTGTSGSLRRYTLRLDGFVSIGAPLAGGELLTRPLRFTGRQLRLNFATSAVGSIRVELQRADGAPVKGFTLDDCHELFGDTVDREVVWKGDGNLSDLQGQAIRFRFQLKSADLYAMRVATA
;
A
#
# COMPACT_ATOMS: atom_id res chain seq x y z
N MET A 1 1.47 -13.45 -22.57
CA MET A 1 1.34 -12.66 -21.33
C MET A 1 1.54 -11.20 -21.70
N HIS A 2 0.54 -10.34 -21.51
CA HIS A 2 0.64 -8.91 -21.82
C HIS A 2 0.85 -8.14 -20.51
N PHE A 3 2.04 -7.59 -20.30
CA PHE A 3 2.31 -6.72 -19.16
C PHE A 3 2.11 -5.27 -19.58
N LYS A 4 1.44 -4.48 -18.74
CA LYS A 4 1.47 -3.03 -18.86
C LYS A 4 2.80 -2.53 -18.32
N ARG A 5 3.63 -1.96 -19.20
CA ARG A 5 4.82 -1.22 -18.81
C ARG A 5 4.44 0.24 -18.62
N TRP A 6 4.74 0.79 -17.45
CA TRP A 6 4.75 2.24 -17.24
C TRP A 6 6.09 2.79 -17.72
N ASN A 7 6.05 3.87 -18.49
CA ASN A 7 7.26 4.53 -18.99
C ASN A 7 7.79 5.59 -18.02
N ASP A 8 6.99 5.97 -17.03
CA ASP A 8 7.40 6.88 -15.97
C ASP A 8 8.42 6.22 -15.04
N PRO A 9 9.42 6.96 -14.54
CA PRO A 9 10.40 6.43 -13.62
C PRO A 9 9.73 6.04 -12.29
N PHE A 10 10.09 4.86 -11.77
CA PHE A 10 9.64 4.44 -10.45
C PHE A 10 10.25 5.31 -9.33
N ILE A 11 11.55 5.62 -9.43
CA ILE A 11 12.23 6.61 -8.59
C ILE A 11 12.68 7.75 -9.53
N PRO A 12 12.03 8.92 -9.50
CA PRO A 12 12.47 10.05 -10.30
C PRO A 12 13.81 10.62 -9.78
N PRO A 13 14.57 11.37 -10.60
CA PRO A 13 15.83 12.02 -10.20
C PRO A 13 15.74 12.95 -8.97
N GLY A 14 14.52 13.39 -8.63
CA GLY A 14 14.27 14.33 -7.54
C GLY A 14 14.69 15.77 -7.88
N PRO A 15 14.72 16.67 -6.89
CA PRO A 15 15.08 18.06 -7.08
C PRO A 15 16.48 18.25 -7.66
N GLU A 16 16.62 19.23 -8.56
CA GLU A 16 17.90 19.67 -9.08
C GLU A 16 18.76 20.29 -7.96
N ARG A 17 20.00 19.83 -7.86
CA ARG A 17 21.02 20.26 -6.90
C ARG A 17 22.41 20.02 -7.50
N PRO A 18 23.49 20.60 -6.94
CA PRO A 18 24.85 20.32 -7.43
C PRO A 18 25.12 18.81 -7.55
N ASP A 19 25.80 18.41 -8.63
CA ASP A 19 26.21 17.03 -8.92
C ASP A 19 25.06 16.01 -9.14
N THR A 20 23.90 16.49 -9.60
CA THR A 20 22.74 15.66 -9.96
C THR A 20 22.29 15.86 -11.39
N TRP A 21 21.29 15.11 -11.84
CA TRP A 21 20.80 15.17 -13.24
C TRP A 21 21.91 14.90 -14.27
N ASN A 22 22.86 14.02 -13.93
CA ASN A 22 23.99 13.63 -14.77
C ASN A 22 23.87 12.18 -15.26
N TYR A 23 24.80 11.79 -16.14
CA TYR A 23 24.87 10.42 -16.63
C TYR A 23 25.13 9.44 -15.47
N SER A 24 24.41 8.31 -15.44
CA SER A 24 24.40 7.32 -14.35
C SER A 24 23.83 7.80 -13.00
N HIS A 25 23.19 8.96 -12.94
CA HIS A 25 22.45 9.38 -11.75
C HIS A 25 21.42 8.31 -11.36
N LEU A 26 21.34 7.97 -10.07
CA LEU A 26 20.52 6.87 -9.55
C LEU A 26 20.86 5.48 -10.09
N GLY A 27 22.12 5.22 -10.45
CA GLY A 27 22.60 3.85 -10.65
C GLY A 27 22.33 3.02 -9.38
N MET A 28 21.33 2.14 -9.43
CA MET A 28 20.87 1.41 -8.24
C MET A 28 21.80 0.26 -7.89
N ALA A 29 22.04 0.08 -6.59
CA ALA A 29 22.64 -1.13 -6.03
C ALA A 29 21.74 -2.35 -6.32
N THR A 30 22.34 -3.54 -6.27
CA THR A 30 21.77 -4.77 -6.86
C THR A 30 20.43 -5.23 -6.29
N ARG A 31 20.11 -4.91 -5.03
CA ARG A 31 18.87 -5.36 -4.40
C ARG A 31 18.34 -4.34 -3.39
N PRO A 32 17.01 -4.19 -3.27
CA PRO A 32 16.41 -3.56 -2.11
C PRO A 32 16.64 -4.37 -0.84
N LEU A 33 16.72 -3.72 0.31
CA LEU A 33 16.89 -4.33 1.63
C LEU A 33 15.83 -3.81 2.59
N GLU A 34 15.21 -4.69 3.36
CA GLU A 34 14.35 -4.25 4.45
C GLU A 34 15.20 -3.71 5.60
N THR A 35 14.95 -2.47 6.04
CA THR A 35 15.67 -1.83 7.14
C THR A 35 14.71 -1.07 8.06
N ALA A 36 15.20 -0.64 9.22
CA ALA A 36 14.43 0.24 10.09
C ALA A 36 14.25 1.62 9.44
N SER A 37 13.06 2.21 9.60
CA SER A 37 12.81 3.61 9.28
C SER A 37 13.64 4.51 10.20
N ASP A 38 13.98 5.71 9.72
CA ASP A 38 14.60 6.77 10.52
C ASP A 38 13.56 7.54 11.36
N LEU A 39 12.27 7.34 11.09
CA LEU A 39 11.16 7.91 11.86
C LEU A 39 10.90 7.07 13.13
N PRO A 40 10.96 7.67 14.34
CA PRO A 40 10.73 6.95 15.59
C PRO A 40 9.34 6.28 15.62
N GLY A 41 9.33 4.96 15.83
CA GLY A 41 8.10 4.16 15.94
C GLY A 41 7.44 3.80 14.60
N ALA A 42 8.00 4.23 13.47
CA ALA A 42 7.50 3.83 12.15
C ALA A 42 7.86 2.37 11.83
N ASP A 43 7.06 1.79 10.94
CA ASP A 43 7.30 0.44 10.41
C ASP A 43 8.62 0.36 9.63
N ARG A 44 9.05 -0.86 9.35
CA ARG A 44 10.23 -1.11 8.50
C ARG A 44 9.94 -0.70 7.06
N GLU A 45 11.00 -0.42 6.32
CA GLU A 45 10.94 0.09 4.96
C GLU A 45 11.87 -0.71 4.05
N LEU A 46 11.50 -0.74 2.78
CA LEU A 46 12.38 -1.20 1.72
C LEU A 46 13.35 -0.09 1.34
N SER A 47 14.63 -0.31 1.59
CA SER A 47 15.72 0.59 1.27
C SER A 47 16.39 0.23 -0.05
N VAL A 48 16.51 1.21 -0.93
CA VAL A 48 17.25 1.12 -2.19
C VAL A 48 18.40 2.11 -2.14
N TYR A 49 19.61 1.68 -2.52
CA TYR A 49 20.78 2.54 -2.49
C TYR A 49 21.15 2.94 -3.91
N GLY A 50 21.18 4.24 -4.18
CA GLY A 50 21.50 4.81 -5.49
C GLY A 50 22.79 5.63 -5.44
N LYS A 51 23.61 5.53 -6.49
CA LYS A 51 24.78 6.39 -6.67
C LYS A 51 24.35 7.80 -7.13
N GLU A 52 24.97 8.83 -6.59
CA GLU A 52 24.86 10.22 -7.03
C GLU A 52 26.25 10.84 -7.26
N GLY A 53 26.32 11.96 -7.97
CA GLY A 53 27.59 12.62 -8.32
C GLY A 53 28.48 11.80 -9.28
N GLY A 54 27.94 10.75 -9.90
CA GLY A 54 28.69 10.01 -10.91
C GLY A 54 29.06 10.90 -12.09
N TRP A 55 30.31 10.79 -12.57
CA TRP A 55 30.78 11.49 -13.77
C TRP A 55 30.82 13.02 -13.65
N THR A 56 30.75 13.56 -12.42
CA THR A 56 30.97 14.98 -12.10
C THR A 56 32.25 15.14 -11.27
N GLY A 57 33.36 15.46 -11.92
CA GLY A 57 34.66 15.62 -11.25
C GLY A 57 35.09 14.37 -10.47
N THR A 58 35.48 14.55 -9.21
CA THR A 58 35.80 13.46 -8.27
C THR A 58 34.67 13.17 -7.27
N SER A 59 33.45 13.63 -7.56
CA SER A 59 32.31 13.41 -6.66
C SER A 59 31.76 11.99 -6.75
N GLY A 60 31.11 11.55 -5.67
CA GLY A 60 30.52 10.23 -5.57
C GLY A 60 29.90 10.02 -4.19
N SER A 61 28.59 9.88 -4.13
CA SER A 61 27.88 9.57 -2.90
C SER A 61 26.93 8.40 -3.10
N LEU A 62 26.61 7.72 -2.01
CA LEU A 62 25.57 6.71 -1.95
C LEU A 62 24.40 7.29 -1.15
N ARG A 63 23.22 7.33 -1.75
CA ARG A 63 21.99 7.76 -1.07
C ARG A 63 21.07 6.58 -0.84
N ARG A 64 20.49 6.53 0.36
CA ARG A 64 19.36 5.65 0.69
C ARG A 64 18.06 6.31 0.25
N TYR A 65 17.31 5.59 -0.56
CA TYR A 65 15.91 5.84 -0.91
C TYR A 65 15.07 4.82 -0.17
N THR A 66 13.88 5.21 0.26
CA THR A 66 12.98 4.34 1.01
C THR A 66 11.64 4.21 0.31
N LEU A 67 11.06 3.03 0.42
CA LEU A 67 9.71 2.69 0.00
C LEU A 67 9.07 1.93 1.14
N ARG A 68 7.79 2.17 1.42
CA ARG A 68 7.05 1.32 2.36
C ARG A 68 7.05 -0.15 1.91
N LEU A 69 6.95 -1.08 2.84
CA LEU A 69 6.77 -2.50 2.51
C LEU A 69 5.54 -2.66 1.62
N ASP A 70 5.62 -3.55 0.62
CA ASP A 70 4.60 -3.77 -0.41
C ASP A 70 4.10 -2.50 -1.15
N GLY A 71 4.90 -1.43 -1.15
CA GLY A 71 4.51 -0.10 -1.63
C GLY A 71 4.65 0.19 -3.13
N PHE A 72 4.89 -0.81 -3.97
CA PHE A 72 5.30 -0.59 -5.36
C PHE A 72 4.22 0.04 -6.24
N VAL A 73 2.97 -0.35 -6.07
CA VAL A 73 1.82 0.17 -6.82
C VAL A 73 0.62 0.18 -5.90
N SER A 74 -0.22 1.22 -6.00
CA SER A 74 -1.48 1.33 -5.29
C SER A 74 -2.68 1.31 -6.24
N ILE A 75 -3.83 0.97 -5.68
CA ILE A 75 -5.14 1.36 -6.20
C ILE A 75 -5.50 2.66 -5.49
N GLY A 76 -5.46 3.77 -6.22
CA GLY A 76 -5.73 5.11 -5.70
C GLY A 76 -7.12 5.63 -6.04
N ALA A 77 -7.68 6.47 -5.17
CA ALA A 77 -8.92 7.21 -5.43
C ALA A 77 -8.77 8.70 -5.04
N PRO A 78 -9.35 9.63 -5.84
CA PRO A 78 -9.34 11.05 -5.51
C PRO A 78 -10.26 11.36 -4.32
N LEU A 79 -10.30 12.62 -3.88
CA LEU A 79 -11.20 13.06 -2.79
C LEU A 79 -12.69 12.82 -3.11
N ALA A 80 -13.08 12.92 -4.39
CA ALA A 80 -14.44 12.59 -4.85
C ALA A 80 -14.83 11.12 -4.59
N GLY A 81 -13.84 10.26 -4.35
CA GLY A 81 -13.98 8.87 -4.01
C GLY A 81 -13.82 7.91 -5.18
N GLY A 82 -13.78 6.63 -4.85
CA GLY A 82 -13.71 5.52 -5.79
C GLY A 82 -14.00 4.20 -5.08
N GLU A 83 -14.27 3.16 -5.86
CA GLU A 83 -14.55 1.83 -5.33
C GLU A 83 -13.69 0.77 -6.01
N LEU A 84 -13.32 -0.24 -5.23
CA LEU A 84 -12.68 -1.46 -5.69
C LEU A 84 -13.51 -2.64 -5.20
N LEU A 85 -13.84 -3.55 -6.11
CA LEU A 85 -14.48 -4.82 -5.78
C LEU A 85 -13.59 -5.98 -6.21
N THR A 86 -13.23 -6.85 -5.27
CA THR A 86 -12.47 -8.05 -5.61
C THR A 86 -13.35 -9.07 -6.33
N ARG A 87 -12.69 -9.99 -7.06
CA ARG A 87 -13.35 -11.27 -7.37
C ARG A 87 -13.67 -12.02 -6.05
N PRO A 88 -14.59 -12.98 -6.04
CA PRO A 88 -14.79 -13.83 -4.88
C PRO A 88 -13.48 -14.56 -4.51
N LEU A 89 -13.06 -14.44 -3.24
CA LEU A 89 -11.88 -15.07 -2.68
C LEU A 89 -12.30 -15.99 -1.54
N ARG A 90 -11.62 -17.12 -1.41
CA ARG A 90 -11.67 -17.98 -0.21
C ARG A 90 -10.38 -17.77 0.56
N PHE A 91 -10.48 -17.72 1.88
CA PHE A 91 -9.34 -17.42 2.73
C PHE A 91 -9.41 -18.25 4.03
N THR A 92 -8.26 -18.30 4.70
CA THR A 92 -8.12 -18.69 6.10
C THR A 92 -7.74 -17.46 6.94
N GLY A 93 -8.01 -17.51 8.24
CA GLY A 93 -7.75 -16.41 9.15
C GLY A 93 -8.98 -15.61 9.52
N ARG A 94 -8.80 -14.67 10.44
CA ARG A 94 -9.90 -13.98 11.14
C ARG A 94 -9.83 -12.45 11.08
N GLN A 95 -8.73 -11.87 10.59
CA GLN A 95 -8.55 -10.41 10.55
C GLN A 95 -8.21 -9.95 9.13
N LEU A 96 -8.95 -8.99 8.61
CA LEU A 96 -8.57 -8.30 7.37
C LEU A 96 -7.55 -7.21 7.73
N ARG A 97 -6.36 -7.27 7.13
CA ARG A 97 -5.27 -6.32 7.33
C ARG A 97 -4.94 -5.61 6.03
N LEU A 98 -4.77 -4.29 6.09
CA LEU A 98 -4.50 -3.43 4.94
C LEU A 98 -3.16 -2.71 5.07
N ASN A 99 -2.51 -2.54 3.92
CA ASN A 99 -1.43 -1.59 3.70
C ASN A 99 -2.01 -0.43 2.87
N PHE A 100 -2.06 0.76 3.45
CA PHE A 100 -2.67 1.92 2.81
C PHE A 100 -2.06 3.24 3.27
N ALA A 101 -2.28 4.29 2.49
CA ALA A 101 -2.03 5.67 2.89
C ALA A 101 -3.26 6.53 2.52
N THR A 102 -3.63 7.47 3.38
CA THR A 102 -4.67 8.48 3.09
C THR A 102 -4.13 9.88 3.31
N SER A 103 -4.77 10.87 2.70
CA SER A 103 -4.62 12.26 3.17
C SER A 103 -5.28 12.45 4.54
N ALA A 104 -5.07 13.61 5.15
CA ALA A 104 -5.66 13.97 6.45
C ALA A 104 -7.21 13.99 6.44
N VAL A 105 -7.83 14.16 5.27
CA VAL A 105 -9.29 14.12 5.08
C VAL A 105 -9.74 12.88 4.29
N GLY A 106 -8.81 11.97 4.00
CA GLY A 106 -9.06 10.74 3.27
C GLY A 106 -9.52 9.61 4.18
N SER A 107 -10.16 8.61 3.60
CA SER A 107 -10.61 7.44 4.33
C SER A 107 -10.73 6.20 3.45
N ILE A 108 -10.70 5.05 4.11
CA ILE A 108 -11.05 3.75 3.53
C ILE A 108 -12.11 3.10 4.42
N ARG A 109 -13.12 2.49 3.79
CA ARG A 109 -14.07 1.56 4.42
C ARG A 109 -14.15 0.28 3.62
N VAL A 110 -14.52 -0.82 4.26
CA VAL A 110 -14.63 -2.13 3.62
C VAL A 110 -15.95 -2.78 3.96
N GLU A 111 -16.61 -3.30 2.93
CA GLU A 111 -17.76 -4.18 3.06
C GLU A 111 -17.43 -5.58 2.57
N LEU A 112 -17.95 -6.58 3.26
CA LEU A 112 -17.87 -7.97 2.82
C LEU A 112 -19.19 -8.36 2.15
N GLN A 113 -19.09 -8.92 0.96
CA GLN A 113 -20.23 -9.42 0.19
C GLN A 113 -20.09 -10.91 -0.07
N ARG A 114 -21.22 -11.60 -0.16
CA ARG A 114 -21.28 -12.96 -0.68
C ARG A 114 -20.97 -13.00 -2.18
N ALA A 115 -20.79 -14.20 -2.72
CA ALA A 115 -20.45 -14.38 -4.13
C ALA A 115 -21.52 -13.82 -5.10
N ASP A 116 -22.77 -13.66 -4.67
CA ASP A 116 -23.88 -13.05 -5.42
C ASP A 116 -23.95 -11.51 -5.29
N GLY A 117 -23.09 -10.91 -4.47
CA GLY A 117 -23.08 -9.47 -4.20
C GLY A 117 -23.93 -9.05 -3.00
N ALA A 118 -24.62 -9.96 -2.32
CA ALA A 118 -25.38 -9.63 -1.12
C ALA A 118 -24.42 -9.26 0.04
N PRO A 119 -24.64 -8.14 0.75
CA PRO A 119 -23.78 -7.76 1.87
C PRO A 119 -23.91 -8.76 3.03
N VAL A 120 -22.79 -9.03 3.69
CA VAL A 120 -22.76 -9.85 4.91
C VAL A 120 -23.16 -8.97 6.08
N LYS A 121 -24.21 -9.37 6.81
CA LYS A 121 -24.70 -8.64 8.00
C LYS A 121 -23.58 -8.47 9.03
N GLY A 122 -23.39 -7.26 9.54
CA GLY A 122 -22.32 -6.91 10.48
C GLY A 122 -21.00 -6.54 9.81
N PHE A 123 -20.90 -6.67 8.48
CA PHE A 123 -19.73 -6.32 7.69
C PHE A 123 -20.09 -5.39 6.53
N THR A 124 -21.10 -4.52 6.73
CA THR A 124 -21.48 -3.51 5.74
C THR A 124 -20.58 -2.27 5.82
N LEU A 125 -20.66 -1.38 4.83
CA LEU A 125 -19.93 -0.10 4.89
C LEU A 125 -20.33 0.78 6.09
N ASP A 126 -21.57 0.67 6.56
CA ASP A 126 -22.06 1.40 7.73
C ASP A 126 -21.60 0.77 9.05
N ASP A 127 -21.28 -0.52 9.02
CA ASP A 127 -20.68 -1.23 10.15
C ASP A 127 -19.16 -1.01 10.21
N CYS A 128 -18.50 -0.69 9.10
CA CYS A 128 -17.05 -0.50 9.05
C CYS A 128 -16.63 0.80 9.74
N HIS A 129 -15.67 0.73 10.66
CA HIS A 129 -14.98 1.92 11.13
C HIS A 129 -14.12 2.51 10.01
N GLU A 130 -14.08 3.84 9.92
CA GLU A 130 -13.22 4.50 8.94
C GLU A 130 -11.74 4.30 9.27
N LEU A 131 -10.99 3.89 8.26
CA LEU A 131 -9.54 3.82 8.31
C LEU A 131 -8.95 5.08 7.67
N PHE A 132 -7.96 5.68 8.34
CA PHE A 132 -7.21 6.82 7.86
C PHE A 132 -5.76 6.77 8.37
N GLY A 133 -4.84 7.47 7.71
CA GLY A 133 -3.42 7.52 8.03
C GLY A 133 -2.55 6.73 7.05
N ASP A 134 -1.30 6.50 7.44
CA ASP A 134 -0.27 5.84 6.62
C ASP A 134 0.33 4.67 7.41
N THR A 135 0.05 3.44 6.98
CA THR A 135 0.49 2.21 7.66
C THR A 135 0.59 1.02 6.72
N VAL A 136 1.56 0.13 6.95
CA VAL A 136 1.74 -1.09 6.15
C VAL A 136 0.91 -2.26 6.66
N ASP A 137 0.32 -2.15 7.86
CA ASP A 137 -0.42 -3.24 8.48
C ASP A 137 -1.43 -2.75 9.51
N ARG A 138 -2.67 -2.52 9.09
CA ARG A 138 -3.77 -2.16 9.98
C ARG A 138 -4.99 -3.02 9.78
N GLU A 139 -5.57 -3.44 10.90
CA GLU A 139 -6.82 -4.19 10.93
C GLU A 139 -8.01 -3.32 10.55
N VAL A 140 -8.86 -3.90 9.70
CA VAL A 140 -10.20 -3.39 9.44
C VAL A 140 -11.09 -3.89 10.56
N VAL A 141 -11.76 -2.96 11.21
CA VAL A 141 -12.66 -3.23 12.34
C VAL A 141 -14.06 -2.80 11.94
N TRP A 142 -15.03 -3.67 12.21
CA TRP A 142 -16.45 -3.38 12.09
C TRP A 142 -17.06 -3.22 13.48
N LYS A 143 -18.22 -2.57 13.56
CA LYS A 143 -18.96 -2.37 14.81
C LYS A 143 -19.32 -3.73 15.42
N GLY A 144 -19.15 -3.83 16.74
CA GLY A 144 -19.31 -5.08 17.50
C GLY A 144 -18.03 -5.92 17.50
N ASP A 145 -18.13 -7.17 17.96
CA ASP A 145 -16.98 -8.08 18.09
C ASP A 145 -16.80 -9.01 16.87
N GLY A 146 -17.35 -8.59 15.73
CA GLY A 146 -17.34 -9.37 14.49
C GLY A 146 -15.94 -9.50 13.90
N ASN A 147 -15.45 -10.73 13.75
CA ASN A 147 -14.24 -11.06 13.02
C ASN A 147 -14.55 -12.02 11.86
N LEU A 148 -13.57 -12.31 11.01
CA LEU A 148 -13.80 -13.08 9.78
C LEU A 148 -13.89 -14.60 10.02
N SER A 149 -13.88 -15.09 11.27
CA SER A 149 -13.79 -16.53 11.57
C SER A 149 -14.91 -17.35 10.93
N ASP A 150 -16.15 -16.85 10.98
CA ASP A 150 -17.33 -17.52 10.44
C ASP A 150 -17.35 -17.53 8.90
N LEU A 151 -16.54 -16.69 8.25
CA LEU A 151 -16.46 -16.53 6.81
C LEU A 151 -15.33 -17.34 6.17
N GLN A 152 -14.51 -18.02 6.98
CA GLN A 152 -13.40 -18.84 6.50
C GLN A 152 -13.86 -19.92 5.53
N GLY A 153 -13.09 -20.09 4.46
CA GLY A 153 -13.42 -21.02 3.39
C GLY A 153 -14.62 -20.62 2.52
N GLN A 154 -15.42 -19.63 2.89
CA GLN A 154 -16.52 -19.12 2.07
C GLN A 154 -15.99 -18.21 0.95
N ALA A 155 -16.72 -18.12 -0.17
CA ALA A 155 -16.37 -17.24 -1.27
C ALA A 155 -16.91 -15.82 -1.00
N ILE A 156 -16.02 -14.91 -0.61
CA ILE A 156 -16.34 -13.54 -0.19
C ILE A 156 -15.72 -12.54 -1.16
N ARG A 157 -16.46 -11.47 -1.49
CA ARG A 157 -15.92 -10.30 -2.19
C ARG A 157 -15.66 -9.19 -1.18
N PHE A 158 -14.56 -8.49 -1.35
CA PHE A 158 -14.21 -7.32 -0.55
C PHE A 158 -14.52 -6.08 -1.39
N ARG A 159 -15.45 -5.25 -0.92
CA ARG A 159 -15.79 -3.97 -1.54
C ARG A 159 -15.15 -2.86 -0.72
N PHE A 160 -14.17 -2.18 -1.31
CA PHE A 160 -13.51 -1.05 -0.72
C PHE A 160 -14.14 0.24 -1.23
N GLN A 161 -14.46 1.14 -0.32
CA GLN A 161 -14.75 2.53 -0.63
C GLN A 161 -13.54 3.36 -0.20
N LEU A 162 -12.95 4.09 -1.15
CA LEU A 162 -11.75 4.90 -0.93
C LEU A 162 -12.06 6.37 -1.19
N LYS A 163 -11.48 7.27 -0.40
CA LYS A 163 -11.48 8.72 -0.63
C LYS A 163 -10.11 9.28 -0.33
N SER A 164 -9.49 9.96 -1.31
CA SER A 164 -8.15 10.54 -1.17
C SER A 164 -7.17 9.55 -0.53
N ALA A 165 -7.13 8.34 -1.06
CA ALA A 165 -6.47 7.19 -0.45
C ALA A 165 -5.84 6.27 -1.50
N ASP A 166 -4.75 5.63 -1.10
CA ASP A 166 -3.99 4.63 -1.81
C ASP A 166 -4.03 3.30 -1.05
N LEU A 167 -4.56 2.25 -1.67
CA LEU A 167 -4.54 0.88 -1.15
C LEU A 167 -3.45 0.07 -1.88
N TYR A 168 -2.44 -0.37 -1.13
CA TYR A 168 -1.29 -1.10 -1.67
C TYR A 168 -1.46 -2.62 -1.59
N ALA A 169 -1.91 -3.11 -0.43
CA ALA A 169 -2.09 -4.54 -0.22
C ALA A 169 -3.24 -4.84 0.75
N MET A 170 -3.80 -6.03 0.62
CA MET A 170 -4.74 -6.62 1.56
C MET A 170 -4.33 -8.06 1.86
N ARG A 171 -4.54 -8.50 3.09
CA ARG A 171 -4.40 -9.90 3.48
C ARG A 171 -5.40 -10.27 4.57
N VAL A 172 -5.76 -11.56 4.64
CA VAL A 172 -6.47 -12.10 5.79
C VAL A 172 -5.45 -12.84 6.67
N ALA A 173 -5.32 -12.41 7.92
CA ALA A 173 -4.35 -12.93 8.88
C ALA A 173 -5.01 -13.84 9.93
N THR A 174 -4.24 -14.78 10.46
CA THR A 174 -4.70 -15.82 11.41
C THR A 174 -4.79 -15.39 12.87
N ALA A 175 -4.48 -14.14 13.20
CA ALA A 175 -3.96 -13.62 14.47
C ALA A 175 -2.46 -13.87 14.68
#